data_AF-A0A3R5UUU8-F1
#
_entry.id   AF-A0A3R5UUU8-F1
#
_cell.length_a   1.000
_cell.length_b   1.000
_cell.length_c   1.000
_cell.angle_alpha   90.00
_cell.angle_beta   90.00
_cell.angle_gamma   90.00
#
_symmetry.space_group_name_H-M   'P 1'
#
loop_
_entity.id
_entity.type
_entity.pdbx_description
1 polymer ?
#
loop_
_entity_poly.entity_id
_entity_poly.type
_entity_poly.pdbx_seq_one_letter_code
_entity_poly.pdbx_strand_id
1 'polypeptide(L)' 'MPMLDIEKRIKDDKMKSRFKLVRLAGIRAKQLNRMKDGDIPAKLERYHKVTTNALDEIIEKAIDFEETDG' A
#
# COMPACT_ATOMS: atom_id res chain seq x y z
N MET A 1 -17.70 -4.02 3.47
CA MET A 1 -16.31 -3.58 3.21
C MET A 1 -15.40 -4.41 4.08
N PRO A 2 -14.27 -4.93 3.57
CA PRO A 2 -13.30 -5.61 4.41
C PRO A 2 -12.73 -4.63 5.45
N MET A 3 -12.61 -5.09 6.70
CA MET A 3 -12.04 -4.30 7.79
C MET A 3 -10.53 -4.55 7.79
N LEU A 4 -9.78 -3.62 7.22
CA LEU A 4 -8.32 -3.63 7.25
C LEU A 4 -7.84 -3.05 8.58
N ASP A 5 -6.93 -3.76 9.25
CA ASP A 5 -6.34 -3.31 10.51
C ASP A 5 -5.14 -2.40 10.26
N ILE A 6 -5.41 -1.10 10.09
CA ILE A 6 -4.38 -0.09 9.87
C ILE A 6 -3.43 0.07 11.07
N GLU A 7 -3.86 -0.31 12.28
CA GLU A 7 -3.09 -0.16 13.51
C GLU A 7 -1.82 -1.02 13.49
N LYS A 8 -1.85 -2.15 12.78
CA LYS A 8 -0.66 -2.98 12.52
C LYS A 8 0.48 -2.19 11.88
N ARG A 9 0.14 -1.25 10.99
CA ARG A 9 1.13 -0.53 10.20
C ARG A 9 1.53 0.79 10.82
N ILE A 10 0.59 1.53 11.40
CA ILE A 10 0.88 2.87 11.91
C ILE A 10 1.67 2.87 13.23
N LYS A 11 1.78 1.72 13.90
CA LYS A 11 2.66 1.53 15.05
C LYS A 11 4.14 1.35 14.66
N ASP A 12 4.42 1.15 13.37
CA ASP A 12 5.79 1.07 12.86
C ASP A 12 6.44 2.46 12.85
N ASP A 13 7.69 2.56 13.29
CA ASP A 13 8.44 3.81 13.31
C ASP A 13 8.53 4.49 11.94
N LYS A 14 8.56 3.70 10.85
CA LYS A 14 8.59 4.23 9.48
C LYS A 14 7.25 4.77 8.98
N MET A 15 6.13 4.47 9.66
CA MET A 15 4.77 4.72 9.15
C MET A 15 3.80 5.28 10.20
N LYS A 16 4.23 6.20 11.08
CA LYS A 16 3.37 6.76 12.15
C LYS A 16 2.15 7.58 11.69
N SER A 17 2.09 7.97 10.41
CA SER A 17 1.05 8.84 9.89
C SER A 17 0.02 8.07 9.05
N ARG A 18 -1.26 8.14 9.46
CA ARG A 18 -2.39 7.63 8.67
C ARG A 18 -2.49 8.33 7.30
N PHE A 19 -2.10 9.61 7.21
CA PHE A 19 -2.06 10.33 5.93
C PHE A 19 -0.98 9.79 5.01
N LYS A 20 0.22 9.48 5.55
CA LYS A 20 1.31 8.85 4.79
C LYS A 20 0.89 7.48 4.27
N LEU A 21 0.25 6.66 5.11
CA LEU A 21 -0.30 5.36 4.73
C LEU A 21 -1.26 5.47 3.53
N VAL A 22 -2.24 6.38 3.60
CA VAL A 22 -3.22 6.60 2.52
C VAL A 22 -2.54 7.12 1.25
N ARG A 23 -1.58 8.05 1.38
CA ARG A 23 -0.82 8.59 0.24
C ARG A 23 -0.07 7.48 -0.50
N LEU A 24 0.65 6.62 0.21
CA LEU A 24 1.36 5.49 -0.38
C LEU A 24 0.41 4.48 -1.02
N ALA A 25 -0.72 4.16 -0.37
CA ALA A 25 -1.74 3.30 -0.95
C ALA A 25 -2.32 3.88 -2.25
N GLY A 26 -2.49 5.20 -2.32
CA GLY A 26 -2.91 5.89 -3.53
C GLY A 26 -1.90 5.78 -4.67
N ILE A 27 -0.60 5.97 -4.37
CA ILE A 27 0.49 5.78 -5.34
C ILE A 27 0.50 4.34 -5.85
N ARG A 28 0.44 3.37 -4.93
CA ARG A 28 0.43 1.94 -5.25
C ARG A 28 -0.78 1.54 -6.09
N ALA A 29 -1.98 1.99 -5.72
CA ALA A 29 -3.18 1.72 -6.49
C ALA A 29 -3.12 2.32 -7.91
N LYS A 30 -2.48 3.48 -8.06
CA LYS A 30 -2.26 4.10 -9.39
C LYS A 30 -1.30 3.27 -10.23
N GLN A 31 -0.24 2.72 -9.65
CA GLN A 31 0.69 1.81 -10.32
C GLN A 31 -0.04 0.53 -10.76
N LEU A 32 -0.80 -0.11 -9.86
CA LEU A 32 -1.56 -1.33 -10.17
C LEU A 32 -2.60 -1.12 -11.28
N ASN A 33 -3.28 0.03 -11.30
CA ASN A 33 -4.24 0.36 -12.36
C ASN A 33 -3.59 0.73 -13.70
N ARG A 34 -2.30 1.08 -13.70
CA ARG A 34 -1.56 1.54 -14.89
C ARG A 34 -0.20 0.85 -14.97
N MET A 35 -0.20 -0.47 -14.84
CA MET A 35 1.02 -1.27 -14.87
C MET A 35 1.77 -1.06 -16.18
N LYS A 36 3.07 -0.84 -16.06
CA LYS A 36 4.04 -0.78 -17.16
C LYS A 36 5.00 -1.96 -17.07
N ASP A 37 5.75 -2.19 -18.14
CA ASP A 37 6.80 -3.19 -18.15
C ASP A 37 7.85 -2.87 -17.07
N GLY A 38 8.13 -3.86 -16.21
CA GLY A 38 9.03 -3.73 -15.06
C GLY A 38 8.38 -3.29 -13.75
N ASP A 39 7.08 -2.93 -13.75
CA ASP A 39 6.35 -2.67 -12.50
C ASP A 39 6.15 -3.95 -11.69
N ILE A 40 6.11 -3.79 -10.37
CA ILE A 40 5.85 -4.90 -9.45
C ILE A 40 4.34 -5.21 -9.49
N PRO A 41 3.92 -6.43 -9.89
CA PRO A 41 2.51 -6.82 -9.87
C PRO A 41 1.96 -6.82 -8.44
N ALA A 42 0.64 -6.97 -8.31
CA ALA A 42 0.04 -7.14 -6.99
C ALA A 42 0.61 -8.40 -6.31
N LYS A 43 1.07 -8.26 -5.08
CA LYS A 43 1.53 -9.34 -4.20
C LYS A 43 0.39 -9.91 -3.37
N LEU A 44 -0.65 -9.12 -3.10
CA LEU A 44 -1.83 -9.55 -2.35
C LEU A 44 -3.11 -9.15 -3.10
N GLU A 45 -3.89 -10.12 -3.54
CA GLU A 45 -5.16 -9.93 -4.26
C GLU A 45 -6.34 -10.55 -3.50
N ARG A 46 -6.51 -10.14 -2.24
CA ARG A 46 -7.57 -10.69 -1.38
C ARG A 46 -8.93 -10.04 -1.58
N TYR A 47 -8.96 -8.87 -2.21
CA TYR A 47 -10.15 -8.05 -2.35
C TYR A 47 -10.41 -7.67 -3.81
N HIS A 48 -11.68 -7.39 -4.12
CA HIS A 48 -12.10 -7.02 -5.47
C HIS A 48 -11.57 -5.64 -5.91
N LYS A 49 -11.40 -4.69 -4.98
CA LYS A 49 -10.99 -3.32 -5.31
C LYS A 49 -9.47 -3.17 -5.21
N VAL A 50 -8.85 -2.67 -6.28
CA VAL A 50 -7.40 -2.41 -6.37
C VAL A 50 -6.90 -1.51 -5.24
N THR A 51 -7.68 -0.49 -4.85
CA THR A 51 -7.32 0.41 -3.72
C THR A 51 -7.28 -0.31 -2.38
N THR A 52 -8.14 -1.31 -2.18
CA THR A 52 -8.16 -2.12 -0.97
C THR A 52 -6.97 -3.09 -0.94
N ASN A 53 -6.66 -3.73 -2.07
CA ASN A 53 -5.45 -4.57 -2.19
C ASN A 53 -4.16 -3.75 -1.98
N ALA A 54 -4.07 -2.56 -2.57
CA ALA A 54 -2.92 -1.67 -2.37
C ALA A 54 -2.72 -1.28 -0.90
N LEU A 55 -3.81 -1.02 -0.17
CA LEU A 55 -3.75 -0.72 1.26
C LEU A 55 -3.36 -1.96 2.08
N ASP A 56 -3.89 -3.14 1.74
CA ASP A 56 -3.53 -4.43 2.35
C ASP A 56 -2.04 -4.75 2.19
N GLU A 57 -1.49 -4.57 0.98
CA GLU A 57 -0.06 -4.75 0.68
C GLU A 57 0.86 -3.89 1.57
N ILE A 58 0.45 -2.65 1.84
CA ILE A 58 1.24 -1.74 2.67
C ILE A 58 1.09 -2.09 4.15
N ILE A 59 -0.10 -2.47 4.59
CA ILE A 59 -0.36 -2.86 5.98
C ILE A 59 0.45 -4.09 6.36
N GLU A 60 0.44 -5.09 5.50
CA GLU A 60 1.13 -6.37 5.70
C GLU A 60 2.60 -6.34 5.29
N LYS A 61 3.14 -5.16 4.94
CA LYS A 61 4.54 -4.95 4.52
C LYS A 61 4.96 -5.85 3.35
N ALA A 62 4.02 -6.22 2.48
CA ALA A 62 4.32 -6.95 1.25
C ALA A 62 5.13 -6.07 0.28
N ILE A 63 4.96 -4.75 0.36
CA ILE A 63 5.78 -3.75 -0.32
C ILE A 63 6.35 -2.77 0.70
N ASP A 64 7.66 -2.52 0.58
CA ASP A 64 8.34 -1.43 1.25
C ASP A 64 8.52 -0.26 0.26
N PHE A 65 8.08 0.92 0.70
CA PHE A 65 8.39 2.18 0.04
C PHE A 65 9.55 2.80 0.81
N GLU A 66 10.74 2.81 0.21
CA GLU A 66 11.83 3.66 0.69
C GLU A 66 11.54 5.09 0.23
N GLU A 67 11.37 6.02 1.17
CA GLU A 67 11.36 7.44 0.85
C GLU A 67 12.77 7.80 0.38
N THR A 68 12.92 8.09 -0.92
CA THR A 68 14.07 8.86 -1.38
C THR A 68 13.84 10.28 -0.87
N ASP A 69 14.64 10.73 0.09
CA ASP A 69 14.62 12.11 0.55
C ASP A 69 14.76 13.02 -0.68
N GLY A 70 13.73 13.85 -0.92
CA GLY A 70 13.69 14.83 -1.99
C GLY A 70 14.08 16.21 -1.50
#